data_AF-A0A6A5ZE90-F1
#
_entry.id   AF-A0A6A5ZE90-F1
#
_cell.length_a   1.000
_cell.length_b   1.000
_cell.length_c   1.000
_cell.angle_alpha   90.00
_cell.angle_beta   90.00
_cell.angle_gamma   90.00
#
_symmetry.space_group_name_H-M   'P 1'
#
loop_
_entity.id
_entity.type
_entity.pdbx_description
1 polymer ?
#
loop_
_entity_poly.entity_id
_entity_poly.type
_entity_poly.pdbx_seq_one_letter_code
_entity_poly.pdbx_strand_id
1 'polypeptide(L)'
;MPVWGGIPGWNDYFGLTTPVPVPAATPAPIIPIEHPTPPTTAVSWNIDTLNALLLPYSPFPPSLCTYLPTILFLSLLIYTAYLLLRLPNQISRHRSSRSEQVVQTWIWKRQWRTTSFAPFFGLVEYYVRDLIPWGPWDRDPVATQFPDKQYLALLSRMGIVPLHIQDGGFGNYKWLGVGERKPWWDRSAWWWTLLPLWVQSRRRAYFVFVVLYPSGFAQKSKEDSVTAYDAARKRFLKFLRYQWYYGVACHIRNPRAPRGQRDEYKSWMNAEGPLYATPLEIGAVSWFKWLLPFKADALLDVRDARKYKDWTDVVDYRYLSKTIARSEAAFVHVEAFHWGRDRIDEWVYKQAVRAGLEDLWTEERRVGDWRGHLRAYQGLRPLPVQDDQTRE
;
A
#
# COMPACT_ATOMS: atom_id res chain seq x y z
N MET A 1 25.33 -42.71 19.21
CA MET A 1 25.51 -41.97 17.94
C MET A 1 25.15 -42.92 16.81
N PRO A 2 24.00 -42.77 16.14
CA PRO A 2 23.68 -43.61 15.00
C PRO A 2 24.14 -42.93 13.71
N VAL A 3 24.92 -43.69 12.95
CA VAL A 3 25.36 -43.42 11.59
C VAL A 3 24.13 -43.50 10.68
N TRP A 4 23.80 -42.40 10.02
CA TRP A 4 22.76 -42.38 8.99
C TRP A 4 23.36 -42.89 7.67
N GLY A 5 22.80 -44.00 7.18
CA GLY A 5 23.12 -44.59 5.89
C GLY A 5 22.77 -43.67 4.74
N GLY A 6 23.69 -43.59 3.78
CA GLY A 6 23.54 -42.84 2.54
C GLY A 6 22.42 -43.41 1.68
N ILE A 7 21.57 -42.51 1.20
CA ILE A 7 20.58 -42.79 0.15
C ILE A 7 21.33 -42.73 -1.18
N PRO A 8 21.36 -43.81 -1.99
CA PRO A 8 21.92 -43.78 -3.33
C PRO A 8 20.87 -43.26 -4.32
N GLY A 9 21.29 -42.39 -5.24
CA GLY A 9 20.54 -42.09 -6.47
C GLY A 9 20.12 -40.63 -6.61
N TRP A 10 21.05 -39.75 -6.97
CA TRP A 10 20.74 -38.40 -7.47
C TRP A 10 21.66 -37.93 -8.62
N ASN A 11 22.44 -38.84 -9.23
CA ASN A 11 23.43 -38.48 -10.26
C ASN A 11 23.07 -38.84 -11.71
N ASP A 12 21.93 -39.48 -11.98
CA ASP A 12 21.67 -40.00 -13.35
C ASP A 12 20.67 -39.18 -14.19
N TYR A 13 20.31 -37.96 -13.79
CA TYR A 13 19.36 -37.11 -14.54
C TYR A 13 19.96 -35.90 -15.27
N PHE A 14 21.28 -35.75 -15.27
CA PHE A 14 21.95 -34.81 -16.18
C PHE A 14 22.51 -35.56 -17.38
N GLY A 15 21.63 -35.85 -18.33
CA GLY A 15 22.02 -36.13 -19.70
C GLY A 15 22.82 -34.96 -20.23
N LEU A 16 24.14 -35.07 -20.16
CA LEU A 16 25.09 -34.25 -20.91
C LEU A 16 24.85 -34.51 -22.39
N THR A 17 23.90 -33.80 -22.98
CA THR A 17 23.84 -33.64 -24.43
C THR A 17 25.10 -32.90 -24.85
N THR A 18 25.99 -33.61 -25.52
CA THR A 18 27.13 -33.07 -26.26
C THR A 18 26.68 -31.84 -27.06
N PRO A 19 27.42 -30.72 -27.02
CA PRO A 19 27.08 -29.53 -27.78
C PRO A 19 27.07 -29.89 -29.27
N VAL A 20 25.91 -29.70 -29.91
CA VAL A 20 25.79 -29.75 -31.37
C VAL A 20 26.71 -28.66 -31.94
N PRO A 21 27.63 -28.97 -32.87
CA PRO A 21 28.47 -27.97 -33.50
C PRO A 21 27.56 -27.00 -34.27
N VAL A 22 27.49 -25.76 -33.78
CA VAL A 22 26.83 -24.65 -34.46
C VAL A 22 27.62 -24.40 -35.76
N PRO A 23 26.99 -24.48 -36.95
CA PRO A 23 27.67 -24.17 -38.20
C PRO A 23 28.17 -22.72 -38.14
N ALA A 24 29.44 -22.54 -38.50
CA ALA A 24 30.10 -21.24 -38.56
C ALA A 24 29.23 -20.28 -39.39
N ALA A 25 28.69 -19.26 -38.72
CA ALA A 25 27.90 -18.23 -39.35
C ALA A 25 28.77 -17.51 -40.39
N THR A 26 28.42 -17.68 -41.65
CA THR A 26 28.99 -16.92 -42.77
C THR A 26 28.85 -15.43 -42.44
N PRO A 27 29.94 -14.64 -42.49
CA PRO A 27 29.86 -13.21 -42.25
C PRO A 27 28.91 -12.60 -43.28
N ALA A 28 27.79 -12.06 -42.80
CA ALA A 28 26.88 -11.31 -43.64
C ALA A 28 27.65 -10.14 -44.28
N PRO A 29 27.45 -9.86 -45.57
CA PRO A 29 28.05 -8.70 -46.22
C PRO A 29 27.66 -7.45 -45.44
N ILE A 30 28.65 -6.67 -45.04
CA ILE A 30 28.47 -5.34 -44.47
C ILE A 30 27.85 -4.49 -45.57
N ILE A 31 26.52 -4.39 -45.57
CA ILE A 31 25.80 -3.40 -46.36
C ILE A 31 26.07 -2.07 -45.67
N PRO A 32 26.74 -1.10 -46.31
CA PRO A 32 26.87 0.24 -45.75
C PRO A 32 25.47 0.80 -45.57
N ILE A 33 25.04 0.94 -44.32
CA ILE A 33 23.85 1.69 -43.97
C ILE A 33 24.22 3.15 -44.21
N GLU A 34 23.89 3.64 -45.40
CA GLU A 34 23.80 5.07 -45.65
C GLU A 34 22.78 5.62 -44.65
N HIS A 35 23.27 6.22 -43.58
CA HIS A 35 22.44 7.00 -42.67
C HIS A 35 21.86 8.15 -43.50
N PRO A 36 20.54 8.20 -43.76
CA PRO A 36 19.95 9.39 -44.35
C PRO A 36 20.23 10.52 -43.37
N THR A 37 21.07 11.45 -43.79
CA THR A 37 21.27 12.71 -43.09
C THR A 37 19.88 13.32 -42.96
N PRO A 38 19.37 13.55 -41.73
CA PRO A 38 18.08 14.20 -41.59
C PRO A 38 18.21 15.55 -42.29
N PRO A 39 17.26 15.94 -43.17
CA PRO A 39 17.30 17.26 -43.76
C PRO A 39 17.23 18.25 -42.61
N THR A 40 18.36 18.91 -42.33
CA THR A 40 18.44 20.07 -41.47
C THR A 40 17.78 21.25 -42.18
N THR A 41 16.50 21.11 -42.53
CA THR A 41 15.65 22.26 -42.76
C THR A 41 15.43 22.86 -41.38
N ALA A 42 16.36 23.73 -40.98
CA ALA A 42 16.09 24.74 -39.99
C ALA A 42 14.87 25.50 -40.50
N VAL A 43 13.69 25.13 -39.99
CA VAL A 43 12.49 25.95 -40.11
C VAL A 43 12.82 27.18 -39.28
N SER A 44 13.47 28.15 -39.89
CA SER A 44 13.52 29.50 -39.36
C SER A 44 12.08 29.97 -39.39
N TRP A 45 11.43 29.87 -38.23
CA TRP A 45 10.17 30.54 -37.98
C TRP A 45 10.47 32.03 -38.11
N ASN A 46 10.36 32.54 -39.33
CA ASN A 46 10.54 33.94 -39.59
C ASN A 46 9.37 34.64 -38.91
N ILE A 47 9.66 35.28 -37.77
CA ILE A 47 8.69 35.94 -36.90
C ILE A 47 7.85 36.93 -37.72
N ASP A 48 8.42 37.48 -38.79
CA ASP A 48 7.75 38.40 -39.70
C ASP A 48 6.65 37.73 -40.53
N THR A 49 6.83 36.48 -40.98
CA THR A 49 5.75 35.71 -41.64
C THR A 49 4.65 35.29 -40.68
N LEU A 50 4.98 35.06 -39.39
CA LEU A 50 3.98 34.73 -38.38
C LEU A 50 3.16 35.97 -37.99
N ASN A 51 3.81 37.14 -37.91
CA ASN A 51 3.15 38.43 -37.71
C ASN A 51 2.28 38.84 -38.91
N ALA A 52 2.71 38.56 -40.15
CA ALA A 52 1.92 38.84 -41.35
C ALA A 52 0.68 37.92 -41.47
N LEU A 53 0.76 36.68 -40.98
CA LEU A 53 -0.38 35.76 -40.90
C LEU A 53 -1.35 36.08 -39.76
N LEU A 54 -0.87 36.69 -38.67
CA LEU A 54 -1.69 37.09 -37.53
C LEU A 54 -2.34 38.48 -37.70
N LEU A 55 -1.89 39.30 -38.67
CA LEU A 55 -2.38 40.67 -38.86
C LEU A 55 -2.62 41.08 -40.33
N PRO A 56 -3.54 40.43 -41.07
CA PRO A 56 -4.23 41.13 -42.13
C PRO A 56 -5.70 41.29 -41.72
N TYR A 57 -6.08 42.52 -41.39
CA TYR A 57 -7.45 42.94 -41.10
C TYR A 57 -8.09 42.25 -39.90
N SER A 58 -7.96 42.85 -38.71
CA SER A 58 -8.93 42.61 -37.63
C SER A 58 -10.31 43.08 -38.12
N PRO A 59 -11.29 42.20 -38.36
CA PRO A 59 -12.66 42.59 -38.69
C PRO A 59 -13.42 42.99 -37.42
N PHE A 60 -12.74 43.14 -36.28
CA PHE A 60 -13.37 43.53 -35.04
C PHE A 60 -13.63 45.03 -35.08
N PRO A 61 -14.90 45.48 -35.09
CA PRO A 61 -15.20 46.90 -34.95
C PRO A 61 -14.48 47.43 -33.70
N PRO A 62 -13.94 48.67 -33.73
CA PRO A 62 -13.21 49.27 -32.60
C PRO A 62 -14.01 49.29 -31.29
N SER A 63 -15.32 49.09 -31.37
CA SER A 63 -16.21 48.87 -30.24
C SER A 63 -15.91 47.58 -29.44
N LEU A 64 -15.48 46.48 -30.06
CA LEU A 64 -15.19 45.24 -29.32
C LEU A 64 -13.94 45.37 -28.44
N CYS A 65 -12.93 46.13 -28.86
CA CYS A 65 -11.76 46.42 -28.04
C CYS A 65 -12.06 47.34 -26.84
N THR A 66 -13.12 48.17 -26.90
CA THR A 66 -13.55 48.99 -25.74
C THR A 66 -14.47 48.20 -24.80
N TYR A 67 -15.25 47.26 -25.30
CA TYR A 67 -16.12 46.41 -24.47
C TYR A 67 -15.39 45.21 -23.85
N LEU A 68 -14.32 44.69 -24.45
CA LEU A 68 -13.61 43.52 -23.92
C LEU A 68 -12.99 43.75 -22.51
N PRO A 69 -12.35 44.90 -22.21
CA PRO A 69 -11.89 45.22 -20.84
C PRO A 69 -13.03 45.32 -19.83
N THR A 70 -14.18 45.87 -20.24
CA THR A 70 -15.34 46.03 -19.34
C THR A 70 -16.03 44.70 -19.08
N ILE A 71 -16.17 43.84 -20.08
CA ILE A 71 -16.68 42.46 -19.91
C ILE A 71 -15.73 41.65 -19.04
N LEU A 72 -14.41 41.72 -19.27
CA LEU A 72 -13.43 41.04 -18.43
C LEU A 72 -13.48 41.55 -16.98
N PHE A 73 -13.53 42.86 -16.78
CA PHE A 73 -13.64 43.47 -15.44
C PHE A 73 -14.93 43.05 -14.73
N LEU A 74 -16.07 43.05 -15.43
CA LEU A 74 -17.35 42.62 -14.88
C LEU A 74 -17.34 41.11 -14.56
N SER A 75 -16.75 40.28 -15.43
CA SER A 75 -16.59 38.84 -15.19
C SER A 75 -15.71 38.57 -13.97
N LEU A 76 -14.64 39.35 -13.79
CA LEU A 76 -13.77 39.30 -12.63
C LEU A 76 -14.51 39.73 -11.36
N LEU A 77 -15.32 40.81 -11.41
CA LEU A 77 -16.15 41.25 -10.28
C LEU A 77 -17.21 40.21 -9.89
N ILE A 78 -17.88 39.59 -10.86
CA ILE A 78 -18.85 38.53 -10.61
C ILE A 78 -18.15 37.31 -10.00
N TYR A 79 -16.99 36.93 -10.52
CA TYR A 79 -16.20 35.82 -9.99
C TYR A 79 -15.69 36.09 -8.57
N THR A 80 -15.19 37.30 -8.29
CA THR A 80 -14.73 37.67 -6.94
C THR A 80 -15.88 37.75 -5.96
N ALA A 81 -17.04 38.32 -6.33
CA ALA A 81 -18.23 38.31 -5.49
C ALA A 81 -18.72 36.87 -5.22
N TYR A 82 -18.72 36.01 -6.25
CA TYR A 82 -19.04 34.59 -6.09
C TYR A 82 -18.08 33.90 -5.12
N LEU A 83 -16.77 34.12 -5.25
CA LEU A 83 -15.77 33.59 -4.34
C LEU A 83 -15.98 34.11 -2.91
N LEU A 84 -16.19 35.41 -2.71
CA LEU A 84 -16.40 36.00 -1.38
C LEU A 84 -17.67 35.46 -0.70
N LEU A 85 -18.73 35.17 -1.46
CA LEU A 85 -19.96 34.56 -0.92
C LEU A 85 -19.83 33.04 -0.69
N ARG A 86 -19.04 32.34 -1.50
CA ARG A 86 -18.89 30.87 -1.44
C ARG A 86 -17.78 30.40 -0.53
N LEU A 87 -16.63 31.09 -0.48
CA LEU A 87 -15.48 30.70 0.34
C LEU A 87 -15.85 30.53 1.82
N PRO A 88 -16.53 31.50 2.48
CA PRO A 88 -16.87 31.37 3.89
C PRO A 88 -17.73 30.14 4.18
N ASN A 89 -18.70 29.86 3.31
CA ASN A 89 -19.55 28.68 3.40
C ASN A 89 -18.77 27.37 3.17
N GLN A 90 -17.85 27.34 2.19
CA GLN A 90 -16.98 26.19 1.96
C GLN A 90 -15.99 25.97 3.11
N ILE A 91 -15.39 27.04 3.62
CA ILE A 91 -14.49 27.01 4.79
C ILE A 91 -15.26 26.53 6.02
N SER A 92 -16.46 27.06 6.27
CA SER A 92 -17.31 26.64 7.39
C SER A 92 -17.65 25.16 7.29
N ARG A 93 -18.17 24.69 6.14
CA ARG A 93 -18.44 23.26 5.89
C ARG A 93 -17.20 22.39 6.06
N HIS A 94 -16.05 22.84 5.57
CA HIS A 94 -14.79 22.14 5.72
C HIS A 94 -14.32 22.10 7.19
N ARG A 95 -14.52 23.18 7.95
CA ARG A 95 -14.21 23.24 9.39
C ARG A 95 -15.11 22.30 10.18
N SER A 96 -16.42 22.30 9.95
CA SER A 96 -17.37 21.37 10.58
C SER A 96 -17.07 19.92 10.22
N SER A 97 -16.80 19.63 8.94
CA SER A 97 -16.40 18.28 8.50
C SER A 97 -15.10 17.85 9.17
N ARG A 98 -14.13 18.76 9.33
CA ARG A 98 -12.86 18.48 9.99
C ARG A 98 -13.02 18.27 11.50
N SER A 99 -13.85 19.06 12.19
CA SER A 99 -14.09 18.88 13.62
C SER A 99 -14.82 17.55 13.89
N GLU A 100 -15.82 17.21 13.09
CA GLU A 100 -16.50 15.91 13.14
C GLU A 100 -15.51 14.76 12.90
N GLN A 101 -14.67 14.86 11.87
CA GLN A 101 -13.62 13.88 11.60
C GLN A 101 -12.62 13.74 12.75
N VAL A 102 -12.23 14.83 13.40
CA VAL A 102 -11.31 14.82 14.56
C VAL A 102 -11.97 14.10 15.73
N VAL A 103 -13.22 14.41 16.05
CA VAL A 103 -13.98 13.76 17.14
C VAL A 103 -14.15 12.27 16.85
N GLN A 104 -14.56 11.91 15.63
CA GLN A 104 -14.68 10.51 15.21
C GLN A 104 -13.34 9.77 15.30
N THR A 105 -12.27 10.39 14.82
CA THR A 105 -10.91 9.82 14.90
C THR A 105 -10.51 9.56 16.34
N TRP A 106 -10.82 10.48 17.26
CA TRP A 106 -10.51 10.29 18.68
C TRP A 106 -11.30 9.14 19.32
N ILE A 107 -12.59 9.00 18.98
CA ILE A 107 -13.42 7.88 19.42
C ILE A 107 -12.81 6.56 18.93
N TRP A 108 -12.46 6.46 17.65
CA TRP A 108 -11.85 5.26 17.10
C TRP A 108 -10.51 4.95 17.77
N LYS A 109 -9.63 5.95 17.93
CA LYS A 109 -8.37 5.82 18.68
C LYS A 109 -8.56 5.22 20.08
N ARG A 110 -9.66 5.56 20.76
CA ARG A 110 -10.00 4.98 22.06
C ARG A 110 -10.41 3.51 21.95
N GLN A 111 -11.18 3.13 20.94
CA GLN A 111 -11.61 1.73 20.74
C GLN A 111 -10.42 0.78 20.46
N TRP A 112 -9.42 1.26 19.72
CA TRP A 112 -8.19 0.51 19.44
C TRP A 112 -7.34 0.18 20.69
N ARG A 113 -7.63 0.82 21.83
CA ARG A 113 -7.00 0.52 23.14
C ARG A 113 -7.66 -0.64 23.89
N THR A 114 -8.42 -1.50 23.20
CA THR A 114 -8.99 -2.72 23.79
C THR A 114 -7.91 -3.65 24.34
N THR A 115 -8.15 -4.24 25.51
CA THR A 115 -7.23 -5.18 26.18
C THR A 115 -7.42 -6.62 25.70
N SER A 116 -8.54 -6.91 25.03
CA SER A 116 -8.87 -8.24 24.53
C SER A 116 -8.55 -8.37 23.04
N PHE A 117 -8.00 -9.52 22.65
CA PHE A 117 -7.64 -9.80 21.27
C PHE A 117 -8.85 -9.94 20.35
N ALA A 118 -9.96 -10.48 20.85
CA ALA A 118 -11.15 -10.70 20.04
C ALA A 118 -11.76 -9.38 19.50
N PRO A 119 -12.05 -8.37 20.35
CA PRO A 119 -12.47 -7.05 19.86
C PRO A 119 -11.42 -6.37 18.98
N PHE A 120 -10.13 -6.58 19.25
CA PHE A 120 -9.07 -6.04 18.39
C PHE A 120 -9.16 -6.59 16.97
N PHE A 121 -9.28 -7.91 16.81
CA PHE A 121 -9.44 -8.53 15.49
C PHE A 121 -10.75 -8.12 14.80
N GLY A 122 -11.83 -7.89 15.56
CA GLY A 122 -13.05 -7.29 15.03
C GLY A 122 -12.84 -5.86 14.48
N LEU A 123 -12.07 -5.03 15.19
CA LEU A 123 -11.68 -3.70 14.69
C LEU A 123 -10.80 -3.78 13.44
N VAL A 124 -9.88 -4.75 13.38
CA VAL A 124 -9.08 -5.01 12.18
C VAL A 124 -9.96 -5.38 10.99
N GLU A 125 -10.92 -6.30 11.17
CA GLU A 125 -11.87 -6.68 10.13
C GLU A 125 -12.64 -5.45 9.60
N TYR A 126 -13.19 -4.64 10.50
CA TYR A 126 -13.91 -3.43 10.11
C TYR A 126 -13.03 -2.41 9.42
N TYR A 127 -11.78 -2.28 9.85
CA TYR A 127 -10.83 -1.36 9.23
C TYR A 127 -10.48 -1.78 7.80
N VAL A 128 -10.19 -3.06 7.60
CA VAL A 128 -9.90 -3.65 6.30
C VAL A 128 -11.09 -3.48 5.35
N ARG A 129 -12.31 -3.71 5.84
CA ARG A 129 -13.55 -3.55 5.07
C ARG A 129 -13.97 -2.10 4.80
N ASP A 130 -13.16 -1.12 5.20
CA ASP A 130 -13.49 0.31 5.14
C ASP A 130 -14.77 0.72 5.89
N LEU A 131 -15.21 -0.07 6.87
CA LEU A 131 -16.37 0.25 7.71
C LEU A 131 -16.02 1.26 8.80
N ILE A 132 -14.72 1.37 9.15
CA ILE A 132 -14.21 2.43 10.02
C ILE A 132 -13.16 3.27 9.28
N PRO A 133 -13.15 4.59 9.47
CA PRO A 133 -12.30 5.50 8.71
C PRO A 133 -10.85 5.55 9.20
N TRP A 134 -10.54 5.00 10.38
CA TRP A 134 -9.24 5.16 11.03
C TRP A 134 -8.76 3.87 11.72
N GLY A 135 -7.47 3.58 11.57
CA GLY A 135 -6.75 2.51 12.23
C GLY A 135 -5.31 2.91 12.56
N PRO A 136 -4.57 2.09 13.32
CA PRO A 136 -3.23 2.44 13.82
C PRO A 136 -2.11 2.22 12.81
N TRP A 137 -2.40 1.75 11.60
CA TRP A 137 -1.47 1.70 10.47
C TRP A 137 -2.16 2.20 9.21
N ASP A 138 -1.39 2.54 8.19
CA ASP A 138 -1.91 2.99 6.92
C ASP A 138 -2.60 1.85 6.15
N ARG A 139 -3.86 2.07 5.74
CA ARG A 139 -4.64 1.11 4.94
C ARG A 139 -4.61 1.39 3.46
N ASP A 140 -4.04 2.51 3.01
CA ASP A 140 -4.17 2.98 1.62
C ASP A 140 -3.89 1.90 0.56
N PRO A 141 -2.89 1.01 0.72
CA PRO A 141 -2.67 -0.11 -0.19
C PRO A 141 -3.83 -1.12 -0.21
N VAL A 142 -4.40 -1.44 0.95
CA VAL A 142 -5.49 -2.42 1.13
C VAL A 142 -6.82 -1.86 0.63
N ALA A 143 -7.10 -0.59 0.92
CA ALA A 143 -8.38 0.04 0.61
C ALA A 143 -8.57 0.33 -0.88
N THR A 144 -7.50 0.77 -1.56
CA THR A 144 -7.60 1.26 -2.94
C THR A 144 -7.39 0.19 -4.01
N GLN A 145 -6.62 -0.87 -3.73
CA GLN A 145 -6.21 -1.83 -4.76
C GLN A 145 -7.06 -3.09 -4.80
N PHE A 146 -7.76 -3.44 -3.72
CA PHE A 146 -8.50 -4.70 -3.59
C PHE A 146 -9.99 -4.45 -3.34
N PRO A 147 -10.85 -4.53 -4.37
CA PRO A 147 -12.29 -4.33 -4.20
C PRO A 147 -12.94 -5.47 -3.41
N ASP A 148 -12.47 -6.70 -3.62
CA ASP A 148 -12.89 -7.87 -2.87
C ASP A 148 -11.96 -8.11 -1.68
N LYS A 149 -12.47 -7.84 -0.48
CA LYS A 149 -11.73 -7.96 0.78
C LYS A 149 -12.19 -9.12 1.65
N GLN A 150 -12.90 -10.08 1.05
CA GLN A 150 -13.47 -11.20 1.80
C GLN A 150 -12.40 -12.01 2.54
N TYR A 151 -11.31 -12.37 1.88
CA TYR A 151 -10.25 -13.20 2.47
C TYR A 151 -9.47 -12.43 3.52
N LEU A 152 -9.20 -11.13 3.31
CA LEU A 152 -8.54 -10.29 4.31
C LEU A 152 -9.39 -10.15 5.58
N ALA A 153 -10.71 -10.03 5.43
CA ALA A 153 -11.63 -10.02 6.56
C ALA A 153 -11.64 -11.37 7.29
N LEU A 154 -11.69 -12.50 6.57
CA LEU A 154 -11.63 -13.84 7.17
C LEU A 154 -10.29 -14.08 7.89
N LEU A 155 -9.17 -13.69 7.29
CA LEU A 155 -7.84 -13.74 7.90
C LEU A 155 -7.80 -12.91 9.20
N SER A 156 -8.42 -11.73 9.20
CA SER A 156 -8.54 -10.90 10.41
C SER A 156 -9.25 -11.64 11.54
N ARG A 157 -10.34 -12.37 11.23
CA ARG A 157 -11.07 -13.21 12.21
C ARG A 157 -10.23 -14.39 12.72
N MET A 158 -9.35 -14.94 11.89
CA MET A 158 -8.41 -15.99 12.27
C MET A 158 -7.21 -15.47 13.09
N GLY A 159 -7.17 -14.16 13.36
CA GLY A 159 -6.12 -13.52 14.15
C GLY A 159 -4.88 -13.12 13.36
N ILE A 160 -5.03 -12.95 12.04
CA ILE A 160 -3.98 -12.49 11.13
C ILE A 160 -4.29 -11.02 10.77
N VAL A 161 -3.38 -10.11 11.11
CA VAL A 161 -3.55 -8.67 10.89
C VAL A 161 -2.91 -8.28 9.55
N PRO A 162 -3.69 -7.99 8.49
CA PRO A 162 -3.14 -7.51 7.23
C PRO A 162 -2.59 -6.09 7.41
N LEU A 163 -1.32 -5.89 7.05
CA LEU A 163 -0.66 -4.58 7.13
C LEU A 163 -0.56 -3.92 5.76
N HIS A 164 -0.11 -4.68 4.77
CA HIS A 164 0.07 -4.18 3.42
C HIS A 164 -0.16 -5.30 2.42
N ILE A 165 -0.91 -5.02 1.36
CA ILE A 165 -1.09 -5.93 0.23
C ILE A 165 -0.89 -5.15 -1.06
N GLN A 166 -0.28 -5.78 -2.04
CA GLN A 166 -0.07 -5.22 -3.36
C GLN A 166 -0.46 -6.28 -4.40
N ASP A 167 -1.30 -5.89 -5.35
CA ASP A 167 -1.58 -6.74 -6.51
C ASP A 167 -0.39 -6.71 -7.47
N GLY A 168 -0.12 -7.85 -8.09
CA GLY A 168 0.86 -7.97 -9.15
C GLY A 168 0.30 -7.48 -10.47
N GLY A 169 1.07 -7.66 -11.54
CA GLY A 169 0.63 -7.33 -12.89
C GLY A 169 1.20 -6.03 -13.43
N PHE A 170 0.71 -5.67 -14.60
CA PHE A 170 1.00 -4.41 -15.26
C PHE A 170 -0.15 -3.42 -15.05
N GLY A 171 0.17 -2.19 -14.68
CA GLY A 171 -0.86 -1.18 -14.43
C GLY A 171 -0.34 0.25 -14.50
N ASN A 172 -1.30 1.16 -14.71
CA ASN A 172 -1.07 2.59 -14.65
C ASN A 172 -1.79 3.17 -13.44
N TYR A 173 -1.10 3.91 -12.60
CA TYR A 173 -1.69 4.56 -11.42
C TYR A 173 -1.09 5.95 -11.22
N LYS A 174 -1.79 6.78 -10.44
CA LYS A 174 -1.28 8.08 -10.02
C LYS A 174 -0.36 7.86 -8.81
N TRP A 175 0.89 8.27 -8.90
CA TRP A 175 1.78 8.30 -7.74
C TRP A 175 1.28 9.39 -6.80
N LEU A 176 0.73 8.98 -5.67
CA LEU A 176 0.26 9.90 -4.63
C LEU A 176 1.36 10.39 -3.67
N GLY A 177 2.64 10.09 -3.98
CA GLY A 177 3.80 10.28 -3.10
C GLY A 177 3.70 9.45 -1.83
N VAL A 178 4.54 8.41 -1.69
CA VAL A 178 4.73 7.79 -0.37
C VAL A 178 5.73 8.67 0.37
N GLY A 179 5.24 9.57 1.24
CA GLY A 179 6.09 10.16 2.28
C GLY A 179 5.94 11.66 2.53
N GLU A 180 5.65 12.49 1.53
CA GLU A 180 5.51 13.93 1.79
C GLU A 180 4.43 14.52 0.88
N ARG A 181 3.17 14.46 1.33
CA ARG A 181 2.29 15.60 1.08
C ARG A 181 2.94 16.78 1.80
N LYS A 182 3.92 17.42 1.15
CA LYS A 182 4.40 18.71 1.61
C LYS A 182 3.15 19.57 1.77
N PRO A 183 2.97 20.17 2.95
CA PRO A 183 1.73 20.87 3.22
C PRO A 183 1.49 21.94 2.16
N TRP A 184 0.24 22.19 1.81
CA TRP A 184 -0.17 23.09 0.72
C TRP A 184 0.38 24.54 0.83
N TRP A 185 0.93 24.92 2.00
CA TRP A 185 1.58 26.20 2.23
C TRP A 185 3.09 26.21 1.89
N ASP A 186 3.71 25.06 1.58
CA ASP A 186 5.06 25.02 1.03
C ASP A 186 5.04 25.51 -0.42
N ARG A 187 5.26 26.82 -0.58
CA ARG A 187 5.29 27.52 -1.88
C ARG A 187 6.34 26.98 -2.85
N SER A 188 7.29 26.14 -2.42
CA SER A 188 8.26 25.50 -3.32
C SER A 188 7.65 24.32 -4.11
N ALA A 189 6.51 23.78 -3.65
CA ALA A 189 5.92 22.54 -4.17
C ALA A 189 4.59 22.74 -4.94
N TRP A 190 4.13 23.98 -5.15
CA TRP A 190 2.80 24.25 -5.73
C TRP A 190 2.58 23.62 -7.11
N TRP A 191 3.59 23.60 -7.98
CA TRP A 191 3.51 22.96 -9.29
C TRP A 191 3.51 21.43 -9.21
N TRP A 192 4.21 20.84 -8.23
CA TRP A 192 4.15 19.40 -7.94
C TRP A 192 2.77 18.97 -7.44
N THR A 193 2.02 19.87 -6.79
CA THR A 193 0.62 19.60 -6.40
C THR A 193 -0.39 19.76 -7.53
N LEU A 194 -0.03 20.48 -8.62
CA LEU A 194 -0.95 20.76 -9.73
C LEU A 194 -0.99 19.65 -10.78
N LEU A 195 0.12 18.97 -11.01
CA LEU A 195 0.18 17.88 -11.99
C LEU A 195 0.27 16.53 -11.26
N PRO A 196 -0.61 15.56 -11.54
CA PRO A 196 -0.43 14.22 -10.98
C PRO A 196 0.77 13.55 -11.67
N LEU A 197 1.71 13.02 -10.88
CA LEU A 197 2.74 12.13 -11.41
C LEU A 197 2.10 10.78 -11.72
N TRP A 198 2.13 10.35 -12.98
CA TRP A 198 1.65 9.05 -13.40
C TRP A 198 2.79 8.04 -13.43
N VAL A 199 2.44 6.79 -13.16
CA VAL A 199 3.35 5.65 -13.20
C VAL A 199 2.72 4.57 -14.05
N GLN A 200 3.54 3.98 -14.90
CA GLN A 200 3.25 2.74 -15.61
C GLN A 200 4.26 1.72 -15.13
N SER A 201 3.82 0.67 -14.46
CA SER A 201 4.75 -0.29 -13.87
C SER A 201 4.27 -1.73 -13.96
N ARG A 202 5.27 -2.63 -13.92
CA ARG A 202 5.13 -4.05 -13.66
C ARG A 202 5.45 -4.25 -12.19
N ARG A 203 4.56 -4.94 -11.49
CA ARG A 203 4.62 -5.19 -10.05
C ARG A 203 4.54 -6.66 -9.75
N ARG A 204 5.25 -7.09 -8.72
CA ARG A 204 5.04 -8.41 -8.14
C ARG A 204 4.00 -8.30 -7.04
N ALA A 205 3.13 -9.30 -6.97
CA ALA A 205 2.16 -9.41 -5.90
C ALA A 205 2.90 -9.71 -4.60
N TYR A 206 2.53 -9.05 -3.51
CA TYR A 206 3.01 -9.43 -2.18
C TYR A 206 2.00 -9.09 -1.11
N PHE A 207 2.12 -9.78 0.01
CA PHE A 207 1.26 -9.63 1.16
C PHE A 207 2.08 -9.66 2.45
N VAL A 208 1.94 -8.60 3.25
CA VAL A 208 2.58 -8.40 4.53
C VAL A 208 1.52 -8.39 5.62
N PHE A 209 1.70 -9.26 6.61
CA PHE A 209 0.76 -9.41 7.70
C PHE A 209 1.45 -9.82 9.01
N VAL A 210 0.72 -9.69 10.11
CA VAL A 210 1.18 -10.06 11.45
C VAL A 210 0.30 -11.14 12.04
N VAL A 211 0.93 -12.14 12.66
CA VAL A 211 0.27 -13.16 13.46
C VAL A 211 0.59 -12.91 14.93
N LEU A 212 -0.42 -12.57 15.73
CA LEU A 212 -0.24 -12.29 17.17
C LEU A 212 -0.36 -13.59 17.98
N TYR A 213 0.44 -13.71 19.05
CA TYR A 213 0.42 -14.84 19.99
C TYR A 213 0.08 -14.34 21.41
N PRO A 214 -1.19 -14.40 21.84
CA PRO A 214 -1.65 -13.95 23.16
C PRO A 214 -0.91 -14.61 24.32
N SER A 215 -0.69 -15.93 24.26
CA SER A 215 0.02 -16.68 25.30
C SER A 215 1.54 -16.72 25.07
N GLY A 216 2.02 -16.19 23.95
CA GLY A 216 3.44 -16.22 23.59
C GLY A 216 3.85 -17.42 22.75
N PHE A 217 4.83 -17.18 21.89
CA PHE A 217 5.38 -18.13 20.93
C PHE A 217 6.22 -19.23 21.60
N ALA A 218 7.02 -18.89 22.62
CA ALA A 218 7.95 -19.83 23.26
C ALA A 218 7.31 -20.73 24.34
N GLN A 219 6.11 -20.41 24.82
CA GLN A 219 5.50 -21.13 25.93
C GLN A 219 5.13 -22.56 25.49
N LYS A 220 5.71 -23.56 26.17
CA LYS A 220 5.36 -24.97 25.97
C LYS A 220 3.96 -25.20 26.51
N SER A 221 3.18 -25.91 25.72
CA SER A 221 1.77 -26.11 25.95
C SER A 221 1.49 -26.84 27.26
N LYS A 222 0.91 -26.17 28.25
CA LYS A 222 0.00 -26.81 29.20
C LYS A 222 -1.40 -26.77 28.60
N GLU A 223 -2.21 -27.78 28.89
CA GLU A 223 -3.54 -28.14 28.34
C GLU A 223 -4.66 -27.06 28.38
N ASP A 224 -4.33 -25.77 28.40
CA ASP A 224 -5.31 -24.69 28.35
C ASP A 224 -5.77 -24.41 26.89
N SER A 225 -7.03 -24.05 26.72
CA SER A 225 -7.65 -23.75 25.41
C SER A 225 -6.95 -22.64 24.61
N VAL A 226 -6.38 -21.65 25.29
CA VAL A 226 -5.60 -20.55 24.66
C VAL A 226 -4.32 -21.09 24.00
N THR A 227 -3.75 -22.14 24.58
CA THR A 227 -2.54 -22.78 24.09
C THR A 227 -2.79 -23.58 22.81
N ALA A 228 -3.94 -24.24 22.70
CA ALA A 228 -4.35 -24.95 21.49
C ALA A 228 -4.46 -24.00 20.30
N TYR A 229 -4.96 -22.79 20.53
CA TYR A 229 -5.08 -21.75 19.52
C TYR A 229 -3.73 -21.24 19.01
N ASP A 230 -2.78 -20.97 19.92
CA ASP A 230 -1.41 -20.64 19.53
C ASP A 230 -0.70 -21.81 18.84
N ALA A 231 -1.09 -23.06 19.10
CA ALA A 231 -0.59 -24.23 18.38
C ALA A 231 -1.00 -24.22 16.90
N ALA A 232 -2.25 -23.86 16.57
CA ALA A 232 -2.70 -23.73 15.17
C ALA A 232 -1.91 -22.66 14.41
N ARG A 233 -1.67 -21.49 15.02
CA ARG A 233 -0.82 -20.43 14.44
C ARG A 233 0.63 -20.86 14.26
N LYS A 234 1.19 -21.61 15.21
CA LYS A 234 2.54 -22.19 15.05
C LYS A 234 2.59 -23.18 13.88
N ARG A 235 1.55 -24.02 13.72
CA ARG A 235 1.40 -24.92 12.55
C ARG A 235 1.29 -24.11 11.25
N PHE A 236 0.54 -23.02 11.23
CA PHE A 236 0.41 -22.14 10.08
C PHE A 236 1.75 -21.57 9.62
N LEU A 237 2.53 -21.00 10.53
CA LEU A 237 3.89 -20.54 10.18
C LEU A 237 4.79 -21.68 9.69
N LYS A 238 4.65 -22.87 10.30
CA LYS A 238 5.36 -24.06 9.82
C LYS A 238 4.93 -24.43 8.40
N PHE A 239 3.64 -24.39 8.07
CA PHE A 239 3.15 -24.64 6.73
C PHE A 239 3.71 -23.65 5.73
N LEU A 240 3.70 -22.35 6.03
CA LEU A 240 4.27 -21.31 5.17
C LEU A 240 5.77 -21.51 4.92
N ARG A 241 6.52 -21.96 5.93
CA ARG A 241 7.97 -22.20 5.81
C ARG A 241 8.34 -23.26 4.76
N TYR A 242 7.49 -24.24 4.55
CA TYR A 242 7.75 -25.36 3.62
C TYR A 242 7.04 -25.20 2.26
N GLN A 243 6.59 -23.98 1.92
CA GLN A 243 6.01 -23.69 0.61
C GLN A 243 7.09 -23.30 -0.41
N TRP A 244 6.80 -23.62 -1.68
CA TRP A 244 7.63 -23.36 -2.87
C TRP A 244 6.87 -22.60 -3.98
N TYR A 245 5.63 -22.17 -3.69
CA TYR A 245 4.86 -21.38 -4.65
C TYR A 245 5.15 -19.88 -4.54
N TYR A 246 5.58 -19.43 -3.36
CA TYR A 246 5.84 -18.04 -3.03
C TYR A 246 7.10 -17.91 -2.19
N GLY A 247 7.77 -16.77 -2.28
CA GLY A 247 8.84 -16.41 -1.36
C GLY A 247 8.24 -16.00 -0.03
N VAL A 248 8.68 -16.64 1.05
CA VAL A 248 8.17 -16.39 2.40
C VAL A 248 9.32 -16.01 3.32
N ALA A 249 9.24 -14.82 3.91
CA ALA A 249 10.09 -14.41 5.02
C ALA A 249 9.24 -14.20 6.27
N CYS A 250 9.76 -14.66 7.41
CA CYS A 250 9.11 -14.51 8.70
C CYS A 250 10.11 -14.00 9.75
N HIS A 251 9.70 -12.97 10.48
CA HIS A 251 10.44 -12.39 11.59
C HIS A 251 9.60 -12.49 12.86
N ILE A 252 10.09 -13.19 13.88
CA ILE A 252 9.35 -13.39 15.13
C ILE A 252 9.93 -12.49 16.21
N ARG A 253 9.12 -11.56 16.70
CA ARG A 253 9.52 -10.64 17.77
C ARG A 253 9.01 -11.12 19.11
N ASN A 254 9.91 -11.13 20.10
CA ASN A 254 9.55 -11.24 21.50
C ASN A 254 9.79 -9.90 22.24
N PRO A 255 8.74 -9.07 22.46
CA PRO A 255 8.90 -7.81 23.17
C PRO A 255 9.31 -7.97 24.65
N ARG A 256 9.17 -9.17 25.22
CA ARG A 256 9.58 -9.48 26.60
C ARG A 256 11.06 -9.85 26.71
N ALA A 257 11.75 -10.11 25.59
CA ALA A 257 13.17 -10.41 25.61
C ALA A 257 14.00 -9.23 26.17
N PRO A 258 15.12 -9.49 26.87
CA PRO A 258 16.07 -8.47 27.33
C PRO A 258 16.51 -7.56 26.19
N ARG A 259 16.82 -6.28 26.48
CA ARG A 259 17.02 -5.20 25.49
C ARG A 259 18.15 -5.43 24.45
N GLY A 260 18.98 -6.47 24.61
CA GLY A 260 19.99 -6.91 23.62
C GLY A 260 19.69 -8.23 22.91
N GLN A 261 18.64 -8.96 23.32
CA GLN A 261 18.19 -10.23 22.71
C GLN A 261 16.85 -10.10 21.96
N ARG A 262 16.29 -8.88 21.91
CA ARG A 262 15.01 -8.59 21.27
C ARG A 262 15.02 -8.85 19.77
N ASP A 263 16.17 -8.66 19.13
CA ASP A 263 16.36 -8.83 17.70
C ASP A 263 16.90 -10.22 17.35
N GLU A 264 17.22 -11.04 18.35
CA GLU A 264 17.94 -12.31 18.20
C GLU A 264 17.03 -13.51 17.91
N TYR A 265 15.70 -13.33 17.93
CA TYR A 265 14.76 -14.45 17.80
C TYR A 265 14.32 -14.72 16.35
N LYS A 266 14.69 -15.93 15.89
CA LYS A 266 14.17 -16.70 14.74
C LYS A 266 13.56 -15.87 13.62
N SER A 267 14.42 -15.23 12.84
CA SER A 267 14.09 -14.99 11.44
C SER A 267 14.29 -16.29 10.65
N TRP A 268 13.40 -16.56 9.72
CA TRP A 268 13.60 -17.61 8.74
C TRP A 268 13.01 -17.19 7.41
N MET A 269 13.58 -17.76 6.36
CA MET A 269 13.07 -17.66 5.00
C MET A 269 12.89 -19.09 4.49
N ASN A 270 11.92 -19.32 3.61
CA ASN A 270 11.90 -20.56 2.85
C ASN A 270 13.10 -20.60 1.89
N ALA A 271 13.35 -21.78 1.28
CA ALA A 271 14.48 -21.97 0.36
C ALA A 271 14.46 -20.96 -0.80
N GLU A 272 13.27 -20.56 -1.21
CA GLU A 272 13.01 -19.61 -2.27
C GLU A 272 12.59 -18.24 -1.71
N GLY A 273 13.20 -17.79 -0.61
CA GLY A 273 12.84 -16.52 0.07
C GLY A 273 12.59 -15.33 -0.88
N PRO A 274 11.94 -14.25 -0.41
CA PRO A 274 11.67 -13.05 -1.21
C PRO A 274 12.88 -12.67 -2.05
N LEU A 275 12.69 -12.42 -3.34
CA LEU A 275 13.80 -12.32 -4.27
C LEU A 275 14.49 -10.96 -4.10
N TYR A 276 15.38 -10.84 -3.10
CA TYR A 276 16.07 -9.59 -2.75
C TYR A 276 16.88 -8.98 -3.89
N ALA A 277 17.35 -9.81 -4.83
CA ALA A 277 18.09 -9.38 -6.00
C ALA A 277 17.18 -8.83 -7.12
N THR A 278 15.88 -9.10 -7.06
CA THR A 278 14.92 -8.63 -8.06
C THR A 278 14.03 -7.55 -7.49
N PRO A 279 13.78 -6.46 -8.22
CA PRO A 279 12.90 -5.39 -7.75
C PRO A 279 11.46 -5.87 -7.55
N LEU A 280 10.71 -5.21 -6.68
CA LEU A 280 9.27 -5.44 -6.50
C LEU A 280 8.44 -4.67 -7.52
N GLU A 281 8.97 -3.55 -8.02
CA GLU A 281 8.33 -2.71 -9.01
C GLU A 281 9.35 -2.09 -9.99
N ILE A 282 9.11 -2.30 -11.28
CA ILE A 282 9.86 -1.70 -12.39
C ILE A 282 8.87 -0.94 -13.27
N GLY A 283 9.22 0.26 -13.71
CA GLY A 283 8.35 1.01 -14.62
C GLY A 283 8.84 2.41 -14.94
N ALA A 284 8.01 3.14 -15.67
CA ALA A 284 8.27 4.51 -16.06
C ALA A 284 7.39 5.50 -15.28
N VAL A 285 7.92 6.72 -15.09
CA VAL A 285 7.20 7.82 -14.42
C VAL A 285 7.11 9.05 -15.31
N SER A 286 5.94 9.68 -15.35
CA SER A 286 5.71 10.86 -16.19
C SER A 286 4.61 11.75 -15.62
N TRP A 287 4.78 13.07 -15.72
CA TRP A 287 3.72 14.04 -15.46
C TRP A 287 2.54 13.91 -16.43
N PHE A 288 2.81 13.37 -17.63
CA PHE A 288 1.82 13.17 -18.67
C PHE A 288 1.64 11.67 -18.92
N LYS A 289 0.43 11.16 -18.65
CA LYS A 289 0.09 9.74 -18.79
C LYS A 289 0.41 9.17 -20.18
N TRP A 290 0.15 9.94 -21.24
CA TRP A 290 0.38 9.50 -22.63
C TRP A 290 1.87 9.41 -23.00
N LEU A 291 2.78 10.03 -22.22
CA LEU A 291 4.22 9.90 -22.44
C LEU A 291 4.83 8.67 -21.77
N LEU A 292 4.09 7.94 -20.93
CA LEU A 292 4.61 6.77 -20.22
C LEU A 292 5.16 5.69 -21.16
N PRO A 293 4.51 5.33 -22.28
CA PRO A 293 5.02 4.27 -23.17
C PRO A 293 6.34 4.62 -23.87
N PHE A 294 6.73 5.89 -23.92
CA PHE A 294 7.95 6.36 -24.58
C PHE A 294 9.13 6.51 -23.62
N LYS A 295 8.90 6.35 -22.32
CA LYS A 295 9.95 6.46 -21.31
C LYS A 295 10.56 5.09 -21.03
N ALA A 296 11.87 5.08 -20.79
CA ALA A 296 12.56 3.88 -20.34
C ALA A 296 12.08 3.49 -18.93
N ASP A 297 11.96 2.20 -18.71
CA ASP A 297 11.68 1.64 -17.41
C ASP A 297 12.85 1.89 -16.45
N ALA A 298 12.52 2.24 -15.21
CA ALA A 298 13.43 2.42 -14.10
C ALA A 298 13.00 1.53 -12.92
N LEU A 299 13.93 1.30 -12.00
CA LEU A 299 13.62 0.66 -10.72
C LEU A 299 12.81 1.63 -9.86
N LEU A 300 11.55 1.32 -9.61
CA LEU A 300 10.65 2.19 -8.84
C LEU A 300 10.58 1.77 -7.38
N ASP A 301 10.53 0.46 -7.13
CA ASP A 301 10.56 -0.08 -5.77
C ASP A 301 11.47 -1.32 -5.71
N VAL A 302 12.59 -1.17 -4.99
CA VAL A 302 13.53 -2.25 -4.67
C VAL A 302 13.31 -2.71 -3.22
N ARG A 303 12.13 -2.45 -2.65
CA ARG A 303 11.78 -2.68 -1.24
C ARG A 303 12.45 -3.96 -0.73
N ASP A 304 13.47 -3.75 0.10
CA ASP A 304 14.10 -4.83 0.83
C ASP A 304 13.02 -5.42 1.74
N ALA A 305 12.74 -6.72 1.65
CA ALA A 305 11.83 -7.36 2.60
C ALA A 305 12.31 -7.18 4.05
N ARG A 306 13.57 -6.78 4.28
CA ARG A 306 14.10 -6.35 5.58
C ARG A 306 13.69 -4.93 6.00
N LYS A 307 13.02 -4.14 5.15
CA LYS A 307 12.59 -2.76 5.49
C LYS A 307 11.61 -2.76 6.66
N TYR A 308 10.80 -3.81 6.76
CA TYR A 308 9.88 -4.01 7.87
C TYR A 308 10.40 -5.18 8.71
N LYS A 309 11.30 -4.88 9.64
CA LYS A 309 11.80 -5.90 10.59
C LYS A 309 10.81 -6.11 11.71
N ASP A 310 10.00 -5.10 11.97
CA ASP A 310 9.12 -5.04 13.10
C ASP A 310 7.76 -4.46 12.70
N TRP A 311 6.68 -5.03 13.22
CA TRP A 311 5.35 -4.43 13.04
C TRP A 311 5.26 -3.04 13.68
N THR A 312 6.14 -2.69 14.64
CA THR A 312 6.22 -1.31 15.15
C THR A 312 6.74 -0.29 14.14
N ASP A 313 7.35 -0.74 13.04
CA ASP A 313 7.76 0.15 11.95
C ASP A 313 6.56 0.62 11.13
N VAL A 314 5.43 -0.09 11.23
CA VAL A 314 4.21 0.13 10.43
C VAL A 314 3.03 0.58 11.30
N VAL A 315 2.99 0.13 12.56
CA VAL A 315 1.86 0.32 13.47
C VAL A 315 2.18 1.33 14.58
N ASP A 316 1.35 2.37 14.71
CA ASP A 316 1.44 3.34 15.80
C ASP A 316 0.89 2.74 17.11
N TYR A 317 1.81 2.16 17.88
CA TYR A 317 1.53 1.49 19.16
C TYR A 317 0.93 2.42 20.23
N ARG A 318 0.99 3.75 20.09
CA ARG A 318 0.41 4.71 21.06
C ARG A 318 -1.11 4.61 21.15
N TYR A 319 -1.72 4.02 20.13
CA TYR A 319 -3.16 3.80 20.03
C TYR A 319 -3.60 2.36 20.31
N LEU A 320 -2.64 1.44 20.49
CA LEU A 320 -2.91 0.07 20.89
C LEU A 320 -2.88 -0.06 22.42
N SER A 321 -3.56 -1.08 22.95
CA SER A 321 -3.39 -1.42 24.36
C SER A 321 -2.00 -2.00 24.62
N LYS A 322 -1.54 -1.88 25.88
CA LYS A 322 -0.25 -2.48 26.30
C LYS A 322 -0.22 -3.99 26.07
N THR A 323 -1.35 -4.68 26.21
CA THR A 323 -1.47 -6.13 26.00
C THR A 323 -1.16 -6.50 24.56
N ILE A 324 -1.78 -5.80 23.60
CA ILE A 324 -1.60 -6.06 22.17
C ILE A 324 -0.22 -5.60 21.72
N ALA A 325 0.19 -4.38 22.09
CA ALA A 325 1.48 -3.81 21.70
C ALA A 325 2.69 -4.60 22.25
N ARG A 326 2.53 -5.31 23.38
CA ARG A 326 3.58 -6.15 23.99
C ARG A 326 3.34 -7.65 23.78
N SER A 327 2.44 -8.02 22.88
CA SER A 327 2.26 -9.43 22.52
C SER A 327 3.40 -9.91 21.63
N GLU A 328 3.74 -11.19 21.74
CA GLU A 328 4.67 -11.80 20.79
C GLU A 328 3.99 -11.88 19.43
N ALA A 329 4.73 -11.54 18.37
CA ALA A 329 4.17 -11.37 17.05
C ALA A 329 5.12 -11.96 16.00
N ALA A 330 4.57 -12.66 15.01
CA ALA A 330 5.29 -13.05 13.81
C ALA A 330 4.88 -12.13 12.67
N PHE A 331 5.86 -11.40 12.14
CA PHE A 331 5.72 -10.58 10.96
C PHE A 331 6.08 -11.43 9.74
N VAL A 332 5.17 -11.53 8.79
CA VAL A 332 5.30 -12.42 7.63
C VAL A 332 5.16 -11.61 6.35
N HIS A 333 6.09 -11.81 5.43
CA HIS A 333 6.06 -11.31 4.07
C HIS A 333 5.98 -12.50 3.11
N VAL A 334 4.92 -12.54 2.32
CA VAL A 334 4.71 -13.49 1.22
C VAL A 334 4.78 -12.74 -0.11
N GLU A 335 5.60 -13.22 -1.05
CA GLU A 335 5.90 -12.54 -2.32
C GLU A 335 5.80 -13.51 -3.50
N ALA A 336 5.20 -13.08 -4.61
CA ALA A 336 5.17 -13.84 -5.86
C ALA A 336 6.49 -13.73 -6.64
N PHE A 337 6.92 -14.84 -7.24
CA PHE A 337 8.12 -14.88 -8.08
C PHE A 337 7.93 -14.24 -9.46
N HIS A 338 6.68 -14.03 -9.88
CA HIS A 338 6.34 -13.49 -11.18
C HIS A 338 5.69 -12.10 -11.10
N TRP A 339 5.67 -11.41 -12.22
CA TRP A 339 5.05 -10.10 -12.42
C TRP A 339 3.56 -10.17 -12.75
N GLY A 340 2.94 -11.37 -12.76
CA GLY A 340 1.51 -11.54 -13.00
C GLY A 340 0.64 -11.11 -11.81
N ARG A 341 -0.65 -10.88 -12.06
CA ARG A 341 -1.66 -10.70 -11.00
C ARG A 341 -1.83 -11.98 -10.21
N ASP A 342 -2.05 -11.85 -8.91
CA ASP A 342 -2.25 -13.01 -8.05
C ASP A 342 -3.03 -12.69 -6.77
N ARG A 343 -3.88 -13.63 -6.34
CA ARG A 343 -4.68 -13.54 -5.11
C ARG A 343 -3.93 -14.18 -3.96
N ILE A 344 -2.82 -13.56 -3.56
CA ILE A 344 -2.00 -14.03 -2.43
C ILE A 344 -2.83 -14.07 -1.13
N ASP A 345 -3.79 -13.16 -0.95
CA ASP A 345 -4.72 -13.18 0.17
C ASP A 345 -5.53 -14.49 0.25
N GLU A 346 -6.06 -14.94 -0.90
CA GLU A 346 -6.79 -16.21 -1.00
C GLU A 346 -5.88 -17.40 -0.72
N TRP A 347 -4.66 -17.39 -1.26
CA TRP A 347 -3.68 -18.45 -1.01
C TRP A 347 -3.33 -18.53 0.48
N VAL A 348 -3.01 -17.41 1.12
CA VAL A 348 -2.69 -17.35 2.56
C VAL A 348 -3.87 -17.85 3.39
N TYR A 349 -5.10 -17.48 3.03
CA TYR A 349 -6.31 -17.98 3.67
C TYR A 349 -6.42 -19.51 3.58
N LYS A 350 -6.21 -20.10 2.40
CA LYS A 350 -6.20 -21.57 2.24
C LYS A 350 -5.15 -22.24 3.13
N GLN A 351 -3.96 -21.64 3.29
CA GLN A 351 -2.94 -22.16 4.20
C GLN A 351 -3.35 -22.03 5.68
N ALA A 352 -4.02 -20.93 6.06
CA ALA A 352 -4.53 -20.74 7.41
C ALA A 352 -5.60 -21.79 7.76
N VAL A 353 -6.54 -22.06 6.85
CA VAL A 353 -7.57 -23.09 7.02
C VAL A 353 -6.93 -24.48 7.15
N ARG A 354 -5.97 -24.83 6.28
CA ARG A 354 -5.24 -26.12 6.34
C ARG A 354 -4.46 -26.29 7.65
N ALA A 355 -4.00 -25.20 8.23
CA ALA A 355 -3.32 -25.20 9.52
C ALA A 355 -4.26 -25.39 10.72
N GLY A 356 -5.57 -25.36 10.50
CA GLY A 356 -6.60 -25.43 11.53
C GLY A 356 -6.80 -24.11 12.26
N LEU A 357 -6.58 -22.96 11.60
CA LEU A 357 -6.97 -21.68 12.19
C LEU A 357 -8.49 -21.53 12.10
N GLU A 358 -9.12 -21.35 13.25
CA GLU A 358 -10.55 -21.12 13.39
C GLU A 358 -10.87 -19.63 13.53
N ASP A 359 -12.11 -19.26 13.26
CA ASP A 359 -12.62 -17.89 13.44
C ASP A 359 -12.73 -17.56 14.94
N LEU A 360 -11.92 -16.61 15.42
CA LEU A 360 -12.01 -16.10 16.80
C LEU A 360 -13.25 -15.24 17.06
N TRP A 361 -13.69 -14.58 15.99
CA TRP A 361 -14.72 -13.56 16.01
C TRP A 361 -15.95 -14.06 15.26
N THR A 362 -16.61 -15.05 15.87
CA THR A 362 -17.85 -15.64 15.35
C THR A 362 -18.95 -14.59 15.22
N GLU A 363 -19.90 -14.85 14.31
CA GLU A 363 -20.97 -13.91 13.98
C GLU A 363 -21.87 -13.59 15.18
N GLU A 364 -22.11 -14.57 16.06
CA GLU A 364 -22.89 -14.40 17.29
C GLU A 364 -22.24 -13.39 18.25
N ARG A 365 -20.93 -13.47 18.46
CA ARG A 365 -20.17 -12.50 19.26
C ARG A 365 -20.18 -11.11 18.62
N ARG A 366 -20.12 -11.06 17.28
CA ARG A 366 -20.17 -9.81 16.52
C ARG A 366 -21.47 -9.06 16.71
N VAL A 367 -22.62 -9.74 16.64
CA VAL A 367 -23.95 -9.12 16.82
C VAL A 367 -24.13 -8.59 18.24
N GLY A 368 -23.61 -9.30 19.25
CA GLY A 368 -23.65 -8.88 20.65
C GLY A 368 -22.85 -7.59 20.92
N ASP A 369 -21.56 -7.61 20.59
CA ASP A 369 -20.65 -6.49 20.88
C ASP A 369 -20.94 -5.26 20.01
N TRP A 370 -21.37 -5.45 18.76
CA TRP A 370 -21.65 -4.34 17.85
C TRP A 370 -22.84 -3.50 18.28
N ARG A 371 -23.88 -4.12 18.84
CA ARG A 371 -25.01 -3.37 19.43
C ARG A 371 -24.55 -2.50 20.60
N GLY A 372 -23.55 -2.95 21.38
CA GLY A 372 -22.92 -2.14 22.42
C GLY A 372 -22.15 -0.94 21.87
N HIS A 373 -21.32 -1.16 20.85
CA HIS A 373 -20.52 -0.10 20.21
C HIS A 373 -21.37 0.93 19.46
N LEU A 374 -22.40 0.50 18.72
CA LEU A 374 -23.33 1.41 18.04
C LEU A 374 -24.15 2.23 19.03
N ARG A 375 -24.59 1.65 20.16
CA ARG A 375 -25.28 2.42 21.21
C ARG A 375 -24.35 3.46 21.85
N ALA A 376 -23.08 3.13 22.06
CA ALA A 376 -22.09 4.11 22.51
C ALA A 376 -21.90 5.23 21.48
N TYR A 377 -21.97 4.92 20.17
CA TYR A 377 -21.88 5.90 19.10
C TYR A 377 -23.13 6.79 19.02
N GLN A 378 -24.33 6.22 19.16
CA GLN A 378 -25.61 6.93 19.13
C GLN A 378 -25.88 7.74 20.41
N GLY A 379 -25.31 7.32 21.54
CA GLY A 379 -25.43 8.02 22.83
C GLY A 379 -24.48 9.21 22.98
N LEU A 380 -23.43 9.31 22.16
CA LEU A 380 -22.54 10.48 22.12
C LEU A 380 -23.20 11.56 21.27
N ARG A 381 -24.09 12.36 21.89
CA ARG A 381 -24.41 13.68 21.32
C ARG A 381 -23.10 14.44 21.13
N PRO A 382 -22.87 15.11 19.99
CA PRO A 382 -21.72 15.98 19.84
C PRO A 382 -21.73 16.93 21.03
N LEU A 383 -20.64 16.95 21.80
CA LEU A 383 -20.45 17.98 22.82
C LEU A 383 -20.64 19.32 22.11
N PRO A 384 -21.46 20.24 22.63
CA PRO A 384 -21.58 21.56 22.04
C PRO A 384 -20.16 22.09 21.90
N VAL A 385 -19.78 22.41 20.66
CA VAL A 385 -18.53 23.11 20.40
C VAL A 385 -18.66 24.39 21.21
N GLN A 386 -17.92 24.49 22.32
CA GLN A 386 -17.76 25.76 23.00
C GLN A 386 -17.03 26.63 21.99
N ASP A 387 -17.80 27.48 21.31
CA ASP A 387 -17.27 28.54 20.48
C ASP A 387 -16.41 29.40 21.40
N ASP A 388 -15.09 29.21 21.30
CA ASP A 388 -14.05 29.98 21.96
C ASP A 388 -14.01 31.40 21.33
N GLN A 389 -15.14 32.09 21.32
CA GLN A 389 -15.32 33.44 20.78
C GLN A 389 -15.07 34.55 21.82
N THR A 390 -14.67 34.21 23.05
CA THR A 390 -14.33 35.22 24.08
C THR A 390 -12.84 35.23 24.38
N ARG A 391 -12.04 35.68 23.40
CA ARG A 391 -10.75 36.34 23.63
C ARG A 391 -10.55 37.42 22.57
N GLU A 392 -11.23 38.54 22.80
CA GLU A 392 -10.73 39.86 22.37
C GLU A 392 -9.85 40.45 23.47
#